data_AF-A0A2I5TQV3-F1
#
_entry.id   AF-A0A2I5TQV3-F1
#
_cell.length_a   1.000
_cell.length_b   1.000
_cell.length_c   1.000
_cell.angle_alpha   90.00
_cell.angle_beta   90.00
_cell.angle_gamma   90.00
#
_symmetry.space_group_name_H-M   'P 1'
#
loop_
_entity.id
_entity.type
_entity.pdbx_description
1 polymer ?
#
loop_
_entity_poly.entity_id
_entity_poly.type
_entity_poly.pdbx_seq_one_letter_code
_entity_poly.pdbx_strand_id
1 'polypeptide(L)'
;MVMLLLMIGLLLLGGLQRQLDATVQIGSDEQQYWRAFNRALSSLSWGLSLEWQGDQSDWQCQRLSAEILRVCLRLSPENGRGILRGEGAFSSQTTPLLLYHRVESLASATGLVLRPLAQGWFDSCPESQESQCASE
;
A
#
# COMPACT_ATOMS: atom_id res chain seq x y z
N MET A 1 -48.92 24.36 21.30
CA MET A 1 -48.31 23.00 21.37
C MET A 1 -47.69 22.55 20.05
N VAL A 2 -48.33 22.78 18.90
CA VAL A 2 -47.79 22.40 17.56
C VAL A 2 -46.41 23.01 17.26
N MET A 3 -46.19 24.28 17.58
CA MET A 3 -44.90 24.95 17.35
C MET A 3 -43.73 24.32 18.13
N LEU A 4 -44.00 23.80 19.33
CA LEU A 4 -43.01 23.12 20.18
C LEU A 4 -42.63 21.76 19.57
N LEU A 5 -43.61 21.04 19.03
CA LEU A 5 -43.36 19.77 18.33
C LEU A 5 -42.52 19.97 17.05
N LEU A 6 -42.78 21.04 16.30
CA LEU A 6 -41.98 21.40 15.12
C LEU A 6 -40.53 21.74 15.50
N MET A 7 -40.32 22.50 16.57
CA MET A 7 -38.98 22.83 17.08
C MET A 7 -38.21 21.57 17.50
N ILE A 8 -38.85 20.65 18.22
CA ILE A 8 -38.23 19.37 18.61
C ILE A 8 -37.90 18.53 17.38
N GLY A 9 -38.80 18.45 16.40
CA GLY A 9 -38.57 17.72 15.15
C GLY A 9 -37.37 18.24 14.36
N LEU A 10 -37.21 19.56 14.28
CA LEU A 10 -36.06 20.20 13.63
C LEU A 10 -34.75 19.93 14.36
N LEU A 11 -34.76 19.97 15.69
CA LEU A 11 -33.58 19.66 16.50
C LEU A 11 -33.16 18.19 16.36
N LEU A 12 -34.13 17.27 16.31
CA LEU A 12 -33.87 15.85 16.09
C LEU A 12 -33.31 15.59 14.67
N LEU A 13 -33.91 16.19 13.64
CA LEU A 13 -33.41 16.07 12.27
C LEU A 13 -31.99 16.61 12.15
N GLY A 14 -31.71 17.79 12.71
CA GLY A 14 -30.38 18.40 12.69
C GLY A 14 -29.33 17.57 13.44
N GLY A 15 -29.72 16.95 14.56
CA GLY A 15 -28.86 16.01 15.29
C GLY A 15 -28.54 14.75 14.49
N LEU A 16 -29.55 14.16 13.85
CA LEU A 16 -29.39 12.95 13.04
C LEU A 16 -28.55 13.21 11.78
N GLN A 17 -28.76 14.35 11.13
CA GLN A 17 -27.97 14.76 9.97
C GLN A 17 -26.48 14.85 10.29
N ARG A 18 -26.11 15.46 11.44
CA ARG A 18 -24.71 15.53 11.87
C ARG A 18 -24.10 14.17 12.16
N GLN A 19 -24.87 13.23 12.71
CA GLN A 19 -24.39 11.87 12.95
C GLN A 19 -24.19 11.11 11.63
N LEU A 20 -25.09 11.28 10.66
CA LEU A 20 -24.94 10.69 9.33
C LEU A 20 -23.71 11.25 8.63
N ASP A 21 -23.52 12.56 8.63
CA ASP A 21 -22.38 13.21 8.01
C ASP A 21 -21.06 12.70 8.60
N ALA A 22 -20.96 12.62 9.94
CA ALA A 22 -19.78 12.07 10.61
C ALA A 22 -19.51 10.60 10.23
N THR A 23 -20.57 9.77 10.15
CA THR A 23 -20.44 8.34 9.82
C THR A 23 -20.01 8.13 8.37
N VAL A 24 -20.53 8.93 7.44
CA VAL A 24 -20.18 8.87 6.02
C VAL A 24 -18.70 9.23 5.81
N GLN A 25 -18.19 10.23 6.53
CA GLN A 25 -16.78 10.61 6.46
C GLN A 25 -15.86 9.47 6.92
N ILE A 26 -16.14 8.86 8.08
CA ILE A 26 -15.37 7.73 8.60
C ILE A 26 -15.38 6.56 7.60
N GLY A 27 -16.54 6.24 7.03
CA GLY A 27 -16.65 5.16 6.03
C GLY A 27 -15.88 5.44 4.75
N SER A 28 -15.81 6.71 4.31
CA SER A 28 -15.04 7.11 3.14
C SER A 28 -13.53 6.93 3.37
N ASP A 29 -13.03 7.37 4.52
CA ASP A 29 -11.61 7.25 4.88
C ASP A 29 -11.18 5.79 4.98
N GLU A 30 -12.01 4.95 5.62
CA GLU A 30 -11.76 3.51 5.73
C GLU A 30 -11.75 2.84 4.34
N GLN A 31 -12.72 3.17 3.48
CA GLN A 31 -12.76 2.65 2.13
C GLN A 31 -11.52 3.06 1.33
N GLN A 32 -11.05 4.29 1.50
CA GLN A 32 -9.84 4.76 0.83
C GLN A 32 -8.60 4.00 1.30
N TYR A 33 -8.48 3.77 2.61
CA TYR A 33 -7.43 2.95 3.19
C TYR A 33 -7.42 1.53 2.62
N TRP A 34 -8.57 0.84 2.61
CA TRP A 34 -8.66 -0.51 2.06
C TRP A 34 -8.32 -0.58 0.58
N ARG A 35 -8.68 0.44 -0.21
CA ARG A 35 -8.29 0.52 -1.62
C ARG A 35 -6.78 0.68 -1.78
N ALA A 36 -6.15 1.56 -1.01
CA ALA A 36 -4.69 1.74 -1.03
C ALA A 36 -3.96 0.46 -0.59
N PHE A 37 -4.43 -0.18 0.47
CA PHE A 37 -3.88 -1.44 0.99
C PHE A 37 -3.94 -2.57 -0.06
N ASN A 38 -5.11 -2.77 -0.68
CA ASN A 38 -5.27 -3.80 -1.72
C ASN A 38 -4.41 -3.50 -2.96
N ARG A 39 -4.23 -2.22 -3.32
CA ARG A 39 -3.29 -1.83 -4.38
C ARG A 39 -1.85 -2.16 -4.02
N ALA A 40 -1.40 -1.87 -2.80
CA ALA A 40 -0.06 -2.24 -2.36
C ALA A 40 0.17 -3.77 -2.37
N LEU A 41 -0.82 -4.55 -1.94
CA LEU A 41 -0.77 -6.02 -2.04
C LEU A 41 -0.74 -6.51 -3.49
N SER A 42 -1.55 -5.90 -4.37
CA SER A 42 -1.57 -6.23 -5.79
C SER A 42 -0.23 -5.89 -6.45
N SER A 43 0.37 -4.73 -6.11
CA SER A 43 1.72 -4.34 -6.53
C SER A 43 2.77 -5.36 -6.10
N LEU A 44 2.71 -5.86 -4.86
CA LEU A 44 3.62 -6.91 -4.38
C LEU A 44 3.43 -8.22 -5.15
N SER A 45 2.19 -8.69 -5.30
CA SER A 45 1.88 -9.93 -6.03
C SER A 45 2.32 -9.84 -7.48
N TRP A 46 2.10 -8.69 -8.12
CA TRP A 46 2.58 -8.42 -9.47
C TRP A 46 4.10 -8.44 -9.53
N GLY A 47 4.78 -7.78 -8.59
CA GLY A 47 6.24 -7.77 -8.51
C GLY A 47 6.87 -9.15 -8.35
N LEU A 48 6.20 -10.09 -7.67
CA LEU A 48 6.63 -11.49 -7.58
C LEU A 48 6.50 -12.26 -8.91
N SER A 49 5.59 -11.83 -9.79
CA SER A 49 5.41 -12.44 -11.11
C SER A 49 6.35 -11.89 -12.19
N LEU A 50 7.07 -10.82 -11.90
CA LEU A 50 8.01 -10.19 -12.82
C LEU A 50 9.37 -10.88 -12.83
N GLU A 51 10.03 -10.82 -13.98
CA GLU A 51 11.45 -11.11 -14.09
C GLU A 51 12.26 -9.83 -13.85
N TRP A 52 13.21 -9.91 -12.93
CA TRP A 52 14.05 -8.80 -12.49
C TRP A 52 15.47 -8.93 -13.04
N GLN A 53 16.19 -7.81 -13.16
CA GLN A 53 17.58 -7.81 -13.60
C GLN A 53 18.49 -7.95 -12.37
N GLY A 54 19.49 -8.83 -12.44
CA GLY A 54 20.25 -9.25 -11.25
C GLY A 54 21.45 -8.40 -10.85
N ASP A 55 21.68 -7.28 -11.54
CA ASP A 55 22.98 -6.58 -11.50
C ASP A 55 22.95 -5.21 -10.81
N GLN A 56 21.87 -4.89 -10.08
CA GLN A 56 21.76 -3.60 -9.39
C GLN A 56 21.59 -3.78 -7.88
N SER A 57 22.55 -3.24 -7.13
CA SER A 57 22.47 -3.04 -5.68
C SER A 57 21.56 -1.86 -5.29
N ASP A 58 21.13 -1.10 -6.29
CA ASP A 58 20.19 0.01 -6.15
C ASP A 58 18.73 -0.45 -6.42
N TRP A 59 17.78 0.43 -6.10
CA TRP A 59 16.36 0.14 -6.24
C TRP A 59 15.95 0.03 -7.71
N GLN A 60 15.38 -1.11 -8.07
CA GLN A 60 14.75 -1.33 -9.36
C GLN A 60 13.24 -1.16 -9.19
N CYS A 61 12.65 -0.15 -9.81
CA CYS A 61 11.20 0.09 -9.75
C CYS A 61 10.52 -0.22 -11.09
N GLN A 62 9.42 -0.95 -11.01
CA GLN A 62 8.51 -1.21 -12.13
C GLN A 62 7.16 -0.56 -11.85
N ARG A 63 6.54 0.01 -12.89
CA ARG A 63 5.21 0.62 -12.83
C ARG A 63 4.29 0.01 -13.88
N LEU A 64 3.09 -0.39 -13.46
CA LEU A 64 2.04 -0.82 -14.36
C LEU A 64 1.01 0.30 -14.48
N SER A 65 1.08 1.06 -15.58
CA SER A 65 0.23 2.24 -15.80
C SER A 65 -1.27 1.93 -15.85
N ALA A 66 -1.65 0.73 -16.28
CA ALA A 66 -3.05 0.33 -16.38
C ALA A 66 -3.75 0.21 -15.02
N GLU A 67 -3.02 -0.20 -13.98
CA GLU A 67 -3.57 -0.46 -12.64
C GLU A 67 -3.00 0.45 -11.55
N ILE A 68 -2.17 1.44 -11.93
CA ILE A 68 -1.50 2.36 -10.99
C ILE A 68 -0.72 1.56 -9.93
N LEU A 69 -0.14 0.43 -10.33
CA LEU A 69 0.69 -0.39 -9.46
C LEU A 69 2.14 0.05 -9.60
N ARG A 70 2.83 0.16 -8.47
CA ARG A 70 4.27 0.40 -8.43
C ARG A 70 4.88 -0.57 -7.44
N VAL A 71 5.92 -1.24 -7.91
CA VAL A 71 6.70 -2.17 -7.11
C VAL A 71 8.17 -1.86 -7.29
N CYS A 72 8.92 -1.85 -6.20
CA CYS A 72 10.35 -1.63 -6.21
C CYS A 72 11.05 -2.80 -5.52
N LEU A 73 12.12 -3.30 -6.12
CA LEU A 73 12.95 -4.35 -5.59
C LEU A 73 14.32 -3.77 -5.22
N ARG A 74 14.80 -4.14 -4.04
CA ARG A 74 16.19 -3.96 -3.66
C ARG A 74 16.79 -5.31 -3.29
N LEU A 75 17.83 -5.73 -4.00
CA LEU A 75 18.58 -6.94 -3.68
C LEU A 75 19.82 -6.60 -2.87
N SER A 76 20.13 -7.43 -1.88
CA SER A 76 21.40 -7.41 -1.18
C SER A 76 22.44 -8.19 -1.99
N PRO A 77 23.60 -7.59 -2.28
CA PRO A 77 24.65 -8.25 -3.07
C PRO A 77 25.28 -9.45 -2.37
N GLU A 78 25.15 -9.58 -1.04
CA GLU A 78 25.89 -10.58 -0.26
C GLU A 78 25.21 -11.96 -0.20
N ASN A 79 23.88 -12.03 -0.34
CA ASN A 79 23.15 -13.27 -0.05
C ASN A 79 21.96 -13.55 -0.96
N GLY A 80 21.76 -12.77 -2.03
CA GLY A 80 20.62 -12.92 -2.94
C GLY A 80 19.26 -12.69 -2.26
N ARG A 81 19.23 -12.17 -1.03
CA ARG A 81 18.00 -11.76 -0.36
C ARG A 81 17.74 -10.30 -0.67
N GLY A 82 16.47 -9.94 -0.70
CA GLY A 82 16.07 -8.58 -0.96
C GLY A 82 14.75 -8.23 -0.31
N ILE A 83 14.36 -6.99 -0.54
CA ILE A 83 13.09 -6.44 -0.11
C ILE A 83 12.34 -6.02 -1.36
N LEU A 84 11.13 -6.54 -1.48
CA LEU A 84 10.14 -6.07 -2.44
C LEU A 84 9.22 -5.08 -1.72
N ARG A 85 9.08 -3.89 -2.28
CA ARG A 85 8.22 -2.80 -1.78
C ARG A 85 7.07 -2.60 -2.76
N GLY A 86 5.84 -2.79 -2.31
CA GLY A 86 4.63 -2.47 -3.07
C GLY A 86 4.03 -1.15 -2.60
N GLU A 87 3.65 -0.31 -3.55
CA GLU A 87 3.04 1.00 -3.26
C GLU A 87 1.54 0.98 -3.58
N GLY A 88 0.76 1.58 -2.68
CA GLY A 88 -0.66 1.81 -2.80
C GLY A 88 -0.96 3.30 -2.70
N ALA A 89 -1.09 3.96 -3.85
CA ALA A 89 -1.38 5.40 -3.88
C ALA A 89 -2.79 5.69 -3.38
N PHE A 90 -2.89 6.64 -2.45
CA PHE A 90 -4.16 7.27 -2.08
C PHE A 90 -4.58 8.26 -3.16
N SER A 91 -5.88 8.44 -3.34
CA SER A 91 -6.42 9.48 -4.23
C SER A 91 -6.29 10.91 -3.67
N SER A 92 -6.07 11.06 -2.36
CA SER A 92 -6.07 12.37 -1.67
C SER A 92 -4.81 12.68 -0.86
N GLN A 93 -3.91 11.70 -0.64
CA GLN A 93 -2.70 11.89 0.17
C GLN A 93 -1.43 11.77 -0.69
N THR A 94 -0.43 12.57 -0.34
CA THR A 94 0.86 12.63 -1.03
C THR A 94 1.76 11.44 -0.71
N THR A 95 1.59 10.84 0.47
CA THR A 95 2.35 9.67 0.92
C THR A 95 1.60 8.38 0.60
N PRO A 96 2.11 7.51 -0.28
CA PRO A 96 1.47 6.23 -0.58
C PRO A 96 1.56 5.29 0.63
N LEU A 97 0.65 4.33 0.70
CA LEU A 97 0.77 3.20 1.60
C LEU A 97 1.88 2.27 1.08
N LEU A 98 2.84 1.94 1.93
CA LEU A 98 3.97 1.08 1.58
C LEU A 98 3.84 -0.26 2.30
N LEU A 99 3.95 -1.36 1.55
CA LEU A 99 4.05 -2.70 2.10
C LEU A 99 5.36 -3.34 1.64
N TYR A 100 5.96 -4.13 2.52
CA TYR A 100 7.25 -4.76 2.29
C TYR A 100 7.13 -6.28 2.37
N HIS A 101 7.88 -6.96 1.51
CA HIS A 101 8.04 -8.40 1.57
C HIS A 101 9.50 -8.79 1.38
N ARG A 102 10.04 -9.60 2.30
CA ARG A 102 11.36 -10.20 2.14
C ARG A 102 11.31 -11.30 1.09
N VAL A 103 12.22 -11.24 0.14
CA VAL A 103 12.29 -12.15 -1.01
C VAL A 103 13.70 -12.69 -1.14
N GLU A 104 13.82 -13.83 -1.80
CA GLU A 104 15.07 -14.42 -2.23
C GLU A 104 15.07 -14.49 -3.76
N SER A 105 16.17 -14.10 -4.39
CA SER A 105 16.31 -14.19 -5.83
C SER A 105 16.76 -15.58 -6.24
N LEU A 106 16.17 -16.07 -7.32
CA LEU A 106 16.51 -17.32 -7.97
C LEU A 106 16.88 -16.99 -9.42
N ALA A 107 17.99 -17.53 -9.90
CA ALA A 107 18.39 -17.38 -11.29
C ALA A 107 17.36 -18.06 -12.22
N SER A 108 16.96 -17.36 -13.26
CA SER A 108 16.13 -17.83 -14.36
C SER A 108 16.89 -17.71 -15.68
N ALA A 109 16.36 -18.30 -16.76
CA ALA A 109 17.00 -18.28 -18.08
C ALA A 109 17.20 -16.86 -18.65
N THR A 110 16.37 -15.92 -18.23
CA THR A 110 16.26 -14.55 -18.77
C THR A 110 16.49 -13.46 -17.73
N GLY A 111 16.72 -13.81 -16.46
CA GLY A 111 16.88 -12.85 -15.37
C GLY A 111 16.80 -13.49 -13.99
N LEU A 112 16.20 -12.79 -13.03
CA LEU A 112 15.92 -13.27 -11.69
C LEU A 112 14.42 -13.36 -11.44
N VAL A 113 14.00 -14.48 -10.84
CA VAL A 113 12.64 -14.64 -10.30
C VAL A 113 12.71 -14.54 -8.79
N LEU A 114 11.68 -13.96 -8.18
CA LEU A 114 11.62 -13.77 -6.74
C LEU A 114 10.83 -14.90 -6.08
N ARG A 115 11.37 -15.42 -4.97
CA ARG A 115 10.66 -16.32 -4.07
C ARG A 115 10.36 -15.59 -2.76
N PRO A 116 9.09 -15.46 -2.36
CA PRO A 116 8.74 -14.86 -1.08
C PRO A 116 9.23 -15.74 0.08
N LEU A 117 9.86 -15.12 1.08
CA LEU A 117 10.24 -15.80 2.31
C LEU A 117 9.01 -15.98 3.22
N ALA A 118 8.86 -17.16 3.83
CA ALA A 118 7.76 -17.40 4.76
C ALA A 118 7.80 -16.39 5.91
N GLN A 119 6.64 -15.78 6.23
CA GLN A 119 6.51 -14.71 7.24
C GLN A 119 7.37 -13.47 6.94
N GLY A 120 7.73 -13.25 5.68
CA GLY A 120 8.52 -12.09 5.25
C GLY A 120 7.72 -10.81 5.03
N TRP A 121 6.44 -10.75 5.41
CA TRP A 121 5.57 -9.60 5.18
C TRP A 121 5.67 -8.58 6.31
N PHE A 122 5.79 -7.31 5.95
CA PHE A 122 5.89 -6.20 6.89
C PHE A 122 5.11 -4.98 6.40
N ASP A 123 4.43 -4.32 7.33
CA ASP A 123 3.80 -3.00 7.15
C ASP A 123 4.80 -1.84 7.35
N SER A 124 5.93 -2.15 8.00
CA SER A 124 7.00 -1.23 8.37
C SER A 124 8.29 -1.62 7.66
N CYS A 125 9.22 -0.66 7.50
CA CYS A 125 10.53 -0.96 6.93
C CYS A 125 11.24 -2.06 7.74
N PRO A 126 11.56 -3.22 7.16
CA PRO A 126 12.15 -4.33 7.90
C PRO A 126 13.67 -4.18 8.12
N GLU A 127 14.27 -3.07 7.67
CA GLU A 127 15.69 -2.76 7.87
C GLU A 127 15.91 -1.86 9.08
N SER A 128 17.11 -1.92 9.65
CA SER A 128 17.46 -1.15 10.86
C SER A 128 17.45 0.37 10.65
N GLN A 129 17.53 0.84 9.40
CA GLN A 129 17.44 2.26 9.07
C GLN A 129 16.34 2.46 8.02
N GLU A 130 15.41 3.38 8.28
CA GLU A 130 14.32 3.71 7.35
C GLU A 130 14.82 4.21 5.99
N SER A 131 15.98 4.87 5.96
CA SER A 131 16.67 5.31 4.74
C SER A 131 16.99 4.15 3.78
N GLN A 132 17.04 2.91 4.30
CA GLN A 132 17.28 1.74 3.47
C GLN A 132 16.01 1.29 2.73
N CYS A 133 14.83 1.68 3.21
CA CYS A 133 13.54 1.44 2.56
C CYS A 133 13.01 2.66 1.79
N ALA A 134 13.46 3.86 2.16
CA ALA A 134 13.08 5.14 1.56
C ALA A 134 14.07 5.53 0.45
N SER A 135 13.90 4.95 -0.73
CA SER A 135 14.37 5.55 -1.98
C SER A 135 13.20 6.17 -2.75
N GLU A 136 13.46 7.35 -3.31
CA GLU A 136 12.54 8.28 -4.01
C GLU A 136 11.69 7.63 -5.14
#